data_AF-I0HRE5-F1
#
_entry.id   AF-I0HRE5-F1
#
_cell.length_a   1.000
_cell.length_b   1.000
_cell.length_c   1.000
_cell.angle_alpha   90.00
_cell.angle_beta   90.00
_cell.angle_gamma   90.00
#
_symmetry.space_group_name_H-M   'P 1'
#
loop_
_entity.id
_entity.type
_entity.pdbx_description
1 polymer ?
#
loop_
_entity_poly.entity_id
_entity_poly.type
_entity_poly.pdbx_seq_one_letter_code
_entity_poly.pdbx_strand_id
1 'polypeptide(L)'
;MTALAARRLYVLDLARRLGDMDCGAALLHPLEYRVIARRLKQALAGLPEVLLVGVAPDELAAIIPLLEARHFDEHGVLRGELSEAARVEAAALLDRLGCRHR
;
A
#
# COMPACT_ATOMS: atom_id res chain seq x y z
N MET A 1 26.98 -1.75 -5.50
CA MET A 1 25.53 -1.88 -5.22
C MET A 1 24.83 -0.65 -5.77
N THR A 2 23.80 -0.79 -6.61
CA THR A 2 23.12 0.38 -7.21
C THR A 2 22.16 1.03 -6.21
N ALA A 3 21.89 2.33 -6.36
CA ALA A 3 20.93 3.05 -5.50
C ALA A 3 19.53 2.40 -5.50
N LEU A 4 19.13 1.86 -6.65
CA LEU A 4 17.87 1.14 -6.83
C LEU A 4 17.81 -0.16 -6.02
N ALA A 5 18.90 -0.96 -6.03
CA ALA A 5 18.99 -2.19 -5.25
C ALA A 5 18.98 -1.92 -3.74
N ALA A 6 19.70 -0.88 -3.30
CA ALA A 6 19.68 -0.44 -1.90
C ALA A 6 18.27 -0.02 -1.46
N ARG A 7 17.56 0.73 -2.31
CA ARG A 7 16.19 1.17 -2.06
C ARG A 7 15.21 -0.01 -1.99
N ARG A 8 15.34 -1.01 -2.87
CA ARG A 8 14.54 -2.24 -2.80
C ARG A 8 14.73 -2.94 -1.45
N LEU A 9 15.98 -3.18 -1.04
CA LEU A 9 16.27 -3.83 0.24
C LEU A 9 15.69 -3.06 1.42
N TYR A 10 15.76 -1.73 1.38
CA TYR A 10 15.17 -0.88 2.42
C TYR A 10 13.63 -1.00 2.47
N VAL A 11 12.96 -1.06 1.30
CA VAL A 11 11.51 -1.31 1.23
C VAL A 11 11.16 -2.65 1.86
N LEU A 12 11.91 -3.71 1.55
CA LEU A 12 11.65 -5.05 2.09
C LEU A 12 11.88 -5.11 3.61
N ASP A 13 12.93 -4.46 4.12
CA ASP A 13 13.15 -4.40 5.56
C ASP A 13 12.00 -3.67 6.29
N LEU A 14 11.50 -2.57 5.73
CA LEU A 14 10.35 -1.86 6.32
C LEU A 14 9.07 -2.68 6.26
N ALA A 15 8.81 -3.37 5.13
CA ALA A 15 7.65 -4.23 4.95
C ALA A 15 7.67 -5.41 5.92
N ARG A 16 8.82 -6.06 6.07
CA ARG A 16 9.03 -7.15 7.03
C ARG A 16 8.76 -6.70 8.46
N ARG A 17 9.30 -5.56 8.89
CA ARG A 17 9.05 -5.03 10.26
C ARG A 17 7.58 -4.74 10.52
N LEU A 18 6.85 -4.23 9.53
CA LEU A 18 5.39 -4.05 9.65
C LEU A 18 4.68 -5.39 9.76
N GLY A 19 5.01 -6.34 8.89
CA GLY A 19 4.47 -7.69 8.93
C GLY A 19 4.73 -8.38 10.27
N ASP A 20 5.95 -8.26 10.81
CA ASP A 20 6.33 -8.80 12.13
C ASP A 20 5.45 -8.22 13.25
N MET A 21 5.12 -6.93 13.20
CA MET A 21 4.22 -6.29 14.16
C MET A 21 2.74 -6.70 13.97
N ASP A 22 2.29 -6.82 12.72
CA ASP A 22 0.90 -7.17 12.37
C ASP A 22 0.57 -8.64 12.73
N CYS A 23 1.55 -9.55 12.59
CA CYS A 23 1.38 -10.96 12.94
C CYS A 23 1.73 -11.28 14.41
N GLY A 24 2.19 -10.29 15.18
CA GLY A 24 2.58 -10.45 16.58
C GLY A 24 3.94 -11.13 16.80
N ALA A 25 4.74 -11.32 15.76
CA ALA A 25 6.13 -11.78 15.87
C ALA A 25 7.03 -10.72 16.55
N ALA A 26 6.65 -9.45 16.48
CA ALA A 26 7.22 -8.34 17.23
C ALA A 26 6.14 -7.61 18.03
N LEU A 27 6.55 -6.99 19.14
CA LEU A 27 5.65 -6.12 19.92
C LEU A 27 5.26 -4.90 19.10
N LEU A 28 3.96 -4.67 18.95
CA LEU A 28 3.43 -3.49 18.28
C LEU A 28 3.71 -2.23 19.10
N HIS A 29 4.67 -1.43 18.67
CA HIS A 29 4.89 -0.08 19.21
C HIS A 29 4.21 0.97 18.31
N PRO A 30 3.12 1.65 18.74
CA PRO A 30 2.27 2.43 17.84
C PRO A 30 2.98 3.58 17.11
N LEU A 31 3.94 4.24 17.77
CA LEU A 31 4.70 5.32 17.15
C LEU A 31 5.71 4.79 16.13
N GLU A 32 6.34 3.66 16.43
CA GLU A 32 7.31 3.04 15.53
C GLU A 32 6.60 2.54 14.28
N TYR A 33 5.46 1.86 14.47
CA TYR A 33 4.58 1.42 13.39
C TYR A 33 4.26 2.57 12.41
N ARG A 34 3.79 3.71 12.93
CA ARG A 34 3.46 4.88 12.10
C ARG A 34 4.67 5.43 11.34
N VAL A 35 5.84 5.48 11.99
CA VAL A 35 7.07 5.95 11.36
C VAL A 35 7.51 5.00 10.26
N ILE A 36 7.49 3.69 10.50
CA ILE A 36 7.85 2.67 9.52
C ILE A 36 6.89 2.69 8.33
N ALA A 37 5.57 2.73 8.57
CA ALA A 37 4.56 2.83 7.51
C ALA A 37 4.74 4.08 6.64
N ARG A 38 5.00 5.24 7.26
CA ARG A 38 5.28 6.47 6.52
C ARG A 38 6.55 6.35 5.67
N ARG A 39 7.62 5.79 6.22
CA ARG A 39 8.88 5.57 5.50
C ARG A 39 8.70 4.59 4.35
N LEU A 40 7.89 3.54 4.53
CA LEU A 40 7.59 2.57 3.49
C LEU A 40 6.85 3.24 2.33
N LYS A 41 5.82 4.04 2.62
CA LYS A 41 5.11 4.83 1.60
C LYS A 41 6.07 5.75 0.81
N GLN A 42 6.98 6.45 1.50
CA GLN A 42 7.98 7.29 0.86
C GLN A 42 9.01 6.49 0.03
N ALA A 43 9.46 5.36 0.56
CA ALA A 43 10.42 4.49 -0.11
C ALA A 43 9.81 3.82 -1.36
N LEU A 44 8.50 3.57 -1.38
CA LEU A 44 7.76 3.07 -2.55
C LEU A 44 7.47 4.14 -3.61
N ALA A 45 7.44 5.43 -3.24
CA ALA A 45 7.09 6.50 -4.16
C ALA A 45 8.06 6.60 -5.36
N GLY A 46 7.58 6.31 -6.58
CA GLY A 46 8.42 6.27 -7.77
C GLY A 46 9.35 5.05 -7.87
N LEU A 47 9.18 4.03 -7.02
CA LEU A 47 9.84 2.73 -7.22
C LEU A 47 9.06 1.93 -8.28
N PRO A 48 9.72 1.46 -9.35
CA PRO A 48 9.09 0.58 -10.34
C PRO A 48 8.60 -0.74 -9.72
N GLU A 49 7.34 -1.11 -10.00
CA GLU A 49 6.72 -2.34 -9.45
C GLU A 49 7.44 -3.62 -9.89
N VAL A 50 8.10 -3.62 -11.05
CA VAL A 50 8.92 -4.75 -11.54
C VAL A 50 10.03 -5.15 -10.57
N LEU A 51 10.46 -4.24 -9.71
CA LEU A 51 11.50 -4.53 -8.70
C LEU A 51 10.94 -5.24 -7.48
N LEU A 52 9.62 -5.32 -7.33
CA LEU A 52 8.94 -6.03 -6.25
C LEU A 52 8.61 -7.48 -6.63
N VAL A 53 9.07 -7.95 -7.79
CA VAL A 53 8.99 -9.36 -8.18
C VAL A 53 9.83 -10.21 -7.21
N GLY A 54 9.28 -11.36 -6.81
CA GLY A 54 9.95 -12.31 -5.92
C GLY A 54 10.02 -11.87 -4.45
N VAL A 55 9.16 -10.94 -4.03
CA VAL A 55 9.00 -10.52 -2.64
C VAL A 55 8.22 -11.58 -1.85
N ALA A 56 8.57 -11.79 -0.59
CA ALA A 56 7.91 -12.79 0.25
C ALA A 56 6.43 -12.43 0.48
N PRO A 57 5.52 -13.41 0.66
CA PRO A 57 4.09 -13.15 0.85
C PRO A 57 3.77 -12.16 1.98
N ASP A 58 4.46 -12.27 3.12
CA ASP A 58 4.24 -11.40 4.28
C ASP A 58 4.68 -9.96 4.03
N GLU A 59 5.83 -9.79 3.36
CA GLU A 59 6.32 -8.47 2.94
C GLU A 59 5.38 -7.86 1.89
N LEU A 60 4.86 -8.70 0.99
CA LEU A 60 3.94 -8.29 -0.05
C LEU A 60 2.60 -7.83 0.55
N ALA A 61 2.11 -8.48 1.59
CA ALA A 61 0.88 -8.10 2.30
C ALA A 61 0.95 -6.67 2.87
N ALA A 62 2.12 -6.26 3.39
CA ALA A 62 2.34 -4.89 3.86
C ALA A 62 2.48 -3.86 2.72
N ILE A 63 2.88 -4.30 1.52
CA ILE A 63 3.14 -3.43 0.36
C ILE A 63 1.90 -3.24 -0.52
N ILE A 64 1.06 -4.28 -0.70
CA ILE A 64 -0.11 -4.27 -1.59
C ILE A 64 -1.04 -3.06 -1.33
N PRO A 65 -1.49 -2.79 -0.08
CA PRO A 65 -2.40 -1.68 0.18
C PRO A 65 -1.80 -0.32 -0.21
N LEU A 66 -0.47 -0.18 -0.10
CA LEU A 66 0.23 1.05 -0.48
C LEU A 66 0.34 1.21 -2.00
N LEU A 67 0.50 0.11 -2.74
CA LEU A 67 0.48 0.13 -4.21
C LEU A 67 -0.93 0.42 -4.74
N GLU A 68 -1.96 -0.16 -4.12
CA GLU A 68 -3.36 0.10 -4.46
C GLU A 68 -3.74 1.55 -4.20
N ALA A 69 -3.37 2.09 -3.03
CA ALA A 69 -3.59 3.50 -2.71
C ALA A 69 -2.86 4.42 -3.70
N ARG A 70 -1.60 4.12 -4.03
CA ARG A 70 -0.84 4.90 -5.02
C ARG A 70 -1.52 4.85 -6.40
N HIS A 71 -1.97 3.69 -6.83
CA HIS A 71 -2.66 3.56 -8.12
C HIS A 71 -3.97 4.35 -8.14
N PHE A 72 -4.74 4.30 -7.05
CA PHE A 72 -5.95 5.09 -6.92
C PHE A 72 -5.64 6.60 -6.93
N ASP A 73 -4.60 7.04 -6.22
CA ASP A 73 -4.16 8.44 -6.21
C ASP A 73 -3.73 8.92 -7.62
N GLU A 74 -3.08 8.04 -8.40
CA GLU A 74 -2.56 8.37 -9.75
C GLU A 74 -3.62 8.29 -10.85
N HIS A 75 -4.56 7.35 -10.76
CA HIS A 75 -5.50 7.04 -11.86
C HIS A 75 -6.97 7.25 -11.50
N GLY A 76 -7.31 7.44 -10.22
CA GLY A 76 -8.68 7.57 -9.74
C GLY A 76 -9.49 6.27 -9.78
N VAL A 77 -8.83 5.11 -9.93
CA VAL A 77 -9.50 3.80 -10.07
C VAL A 77 -8.89 2.76 -9.12
N LEU A 78 -9.75 1.91 -8.57
CA LEU A 78 -9.35 0.74 -7.77
C LEU A 78 -8.96 -0.41 -8.71
N ARG A 79 -8.01 -1.26 -8.30
CA ARG A 79 -7.66 -2.50 -9.01
C ARG A 79 -8.45 -3.68 -8.43
N GLY A 80 -8.64 -4.72 -9.24
CA GLY A 80 -9.21 -6.00 -8.82
C GLY A 80 -10.63 -6.25 -9.32
N GLU A 81 -11.08 -7.50 -9.16
CA GLU A 81 -12.34 -7.99 -9.73
C GLU A 81 -13.58 -7.28 -9.17
N LEU A 82 -13.50 -6.77 -7.93
CA LEU A 82 -14.60 -6.08 -7.25
C LEU A 82 -14.57 -4.55 -7.40
N SER A 83 -13.59 -4.00 -8.14
CA SER A 83 -13.41 -2.56 -8.28
C SER A 83 -14.64 -1.85 -8.86
N GLU A 84 -15.26 -2.42 -9.91
CA GLU A 84 -16.48 -1.87 -10.51
C GLU A 84 -17.68 -1.95 -9.58
N ALA A 85 -17.85 -3.07 -8.86
CA ALA A 85 -18.93 -3.22 -7.90
C ALA A 85 -18.82 -2.17 -6.78
N ALA A 86 -17.62 -1.98 -6.23
CA ALA A 86 -17.35 -0.96 -5.23
C ALA A 86 -17.62 0.46 -5.76
N ARG A 87 -17.28 0.74 -7.02
CA ARG A 87 -17.57 2.03 -7.67
C ARG A 87 -19.07 2.30 -7.78
N VAL A 88 -19.85 1.30 -8.20
CA VAL A 88 -21.31 1.42 -8.31
C VAL A 88 -21.94 1.66 -6.94
N GLU A 89 -21.52 0.92 -5.91
CA GLU A 89 -22.00 1.11 -4.54
C GLU A 89 -21.65 2.50 -3.99
N ALA A 90 -20.42 2.96 -4.24
CA ALA A 90 -19.98 4.29 -3.83
C ALA A 90 -20.80 5.41 -4.50
N ALA A 91 -21.06 5.29 -5.80
CA ALA A 91 -21.91 6.24 -6.53
C ALA A 91 -23.33 6.27 -5.96
N ALA A 92 -23.95 5.11 -5.73
CA ALA A 92 -25.27 5.00 -5.13
C ALA A 92 -25.33 5.61 -3.72
N LEU A 93 -24.28 5.44 -2.91
CA LEU A 93 -24.16 6.05 -1.59
C LEU A 93 -24.06 7.58 -1.68
N LEU A 94 -23.22 8.11 -2.58
CA LEU A 94 -23.06 9.55 -2.78
C LEU A 94 -24.36 10.20 -3.25
N ASP A 95 -25.10 9.56 -4.14
CA ASP A 95 -26.42 10.01 -4.59
C ASP A 95 -27.42 10.07 -3.43
N ARG A 96 -27.45 9.03 -2.57
CA ARG A 96 -28.29 9.01 -1.36
C ARG A 96 -27.92 10.10 -0.35
N LEU A 97 -26.65 10.50 -0.31
CA LEU A 97 -26.16 11.59 0.54
C LEU A 97 -26.38 12.97 -0.08
N GLY A 98 -26.90 13.05 -1.32
CA GLY A 98 -27.12 14.31 -2.03
C GLY A 98 -25.84 14.96 -2.54
N CYS A 99 -24.73 14.21 -2.60
CA CYS A 99 -23.47 14.67 -3.17
C CYS A 99 -23.61 14.76 -4.70
N ARG A 100 -23.80 15.97 -5.24
CA ARG A 100 -23.89 16.17 -6.68
C ARG A 100 -22.52 15.91 -7.32
N HIS A 101 -22.50 15.04 -8.32
CA HIS A 101 -21.36 14.86 -9.22
C HIS A 101 -21.13 16.20 -9.95
N ARG A 102 -19.95 16.80 -9.77
CA ARG A 102 -19.48 17.96 -10.57
C ARG A 102 -18.54 17.49 -11.66
#